data_AF-A0A319BSF3-F1
#
_entry.id   AF-A0A319BSF3-F1
#
_cell.length_a   1.000
_cell.length_b   1.000
_cell.length_c   1.000
_cell.angle_alpha   90.00
_cell.angle_beta   90.00
_cell.angle_gamma   90.00
#
_symmetry.space_group_name_H-M   'P 1'
#
loop_
_entity.id
_entity.type
_entity.pdbx_description
1 polymer ?
#
loop_
_entity_poly.entity_id
_entity_poly.type
_entity_poly.pdbx_seq_one_letter_code
_entity_poly.pdbx_strand_id
1 'polypeptide(L)'
;MFFFVTMSEDNETKLPKVPNSPKKVVRQKRDRRKKSLIHKAYEYSKLCDADIYLGIRLRDSGQVTTFQADPTGFWSRFSSHLEGYYPRPVQKTDKDFDELAAGESAGEEDKIKPLEDKAVL
;
A
#
# COMPACT_ATOMS: atom_id res chain seq x y z
N MET A 1 65.54 6.20 -25.84
CA MET A 1 64.68 6.39 -24.66
C MET A 1 63.25 6.46 -25.17
N PHE A 2 62.51 5.35 -25.06
CA PHE A 2 61.14 5.24 -25.56
C PHE A 2 60.15 5.78 -24.52
N PHE A 3 59.19 6.57 -24.98
CA PHE A 3 57.99 6.99 -24.24
C PHE A 3 57.15 5.77 -23.85
N PHE A 4 56.46 5.83 -22.69
CA PHE A 4 55.04 5.46 -22.61
C PHE A 4 54.40 6.02 -21.33
N VAL A 5 53.43 6.92 -21.53
CA VAL A 5 52.37 7.27 -20.59
C VAL A 5 51.28 6.21 -20.71
N THR A 6 50.68 5.75 -19.61
CA THR A 6 49.22 5.54 -19.55
C THR A 6 48.72 5.77 -18.13
N MET A 7 47.72 6.65 -18.03
CA MET A 7 46.85 6.80 -16.86
C MET A 7 45.87 5.64 -16.80
N SER A 8 45.61 5.11 -15.61
CA SER A 8 44.47 4.22 -15.34
C SER A 8 43.32 5.08 -14.80
N GLU A 9 42.27 5.22 -15.61
CA GLU A 9 40.95 5.69 -15.18
C GLU A 9 40.07 4.47 -14.94
N ASP A 10 39.83 4.14 -13.67
CA ASP A 10 38.83 3.14 -13.28
C ASP A 10 37.43 3.75 -13.45
N ASN A 11 36.77 3.43 -14.58
CA ASN A 11 35.36 3.74 -14.77
C ASN A 11 34.48 2.61 -14.23
N GLU A 12 33.98 2.76 -13.00
CA GLU A 12 32.88 1.91 -12.54
C GLU A 12 31.63 2.18 -13.40
N THR A 13 31.37 1.27 -14.34
CA THR A 13 30.15 1.23 -15.13
C THR A 13 29.00 0.77 -14.24
N LYS A 14 28.27 1.73 -13.66
CA LYS A 14 26.96 1.49 -13.04
C LYS A 14 26.04 0.84 -14.09
N LEU A 15 25.73 -0.44 -13.90
CA LEU A 15 24.81 -1.21 -14.71
C LEU A 15 23.47 -0.47 -14.89
N PRO A 16 22.94 -0.35 -16.12
CA PRO A 16 21.70 0.36 -16.38
C PRO A 16 20.52 -0.32 -15.68
N LYS A 17 19.72 0.50 -14.99
CA LYS A 17 18.48 0.10 -14.31
C LYS A 17 17.52 -0.51 -15.35
N VAL A 18 17.41 -1.83 -15.36
CA VAL A 18 16.58 -2.58 -16.32
C VAL A 18 15.15 -2.00 -16.33
N PRO A 19 14.59 -1.65 -17.50
CA PRO A 19 13.24 -1.13 -17.59
C PRO A 19 12.24 -2.13 -16.99
N ASN A 20 11.28 -1.62 -16.23
CA ASN A 20 10.27 -2.46 -15.58
C ASN A 20 9.53 -3.30 -16.61
N SER A 21 9.56 -4.62 -16.47
CA SER A 21 8.79 -5.49 -17.34
C SER A 21 7.28 -5.22 -17.17
N PRO A 22 6.46 -5.38 -18.23
CA PRO A 22 5.02 -5.09 -18.17
C PRO A 22 4.31 -5.88 -17.04
N LYS A 23 4.79 -7.10 -16.75
CA LYS A 23 4.31 -7.91 -15.60
C LYS A 23 4.51 -7.22 -14.25
N LYS A 24 5.64 -6.53 -14.05
CA LYS A 24 5.94 -5.79 -12.81
C LYS A 24 4.99 -4.60 -12.66
N VAL A 25 4.71 -3.86 -13.73
CA VAL A 25 3.81 -2.70 -13.72
C VAL A 25 2.38 -3.11 -13.35
N VAL A 26 1.87 -4.19 -13.95
CA VAL A 26 0.54 -4.73 -13.63
C VAL A 26 0.45 -5.16 -12.17
N ARG A 27 1.46 -5.88 -11.67
CA ARG A 27 1.54 -6.27 -10.25
C ARG A 27 1.53 -5.06 -9.33
N GLN A 28 2.33 -4.04 -9.62
CA GLN A 28 2.38 -2.81 -8.82
C GLN A 28 1.03 -2.09 -8.78
N LYS A 29 0.36 -1.96 -9.93
CA LYS A 29 -0.99 -1.36 -10.00
C LYS A 29 -2.00 -2.14 -9.18
N ARG A 30 -1.98 -3.47 -9.27
CA ARG A 30 -2.83 -4.36 -8.47
C ARG A 30 -2.56 -4.20 -6.98
N ASP A 31 -1.29 -4.20 -6.58
CA ASP A 31 -0.89 -4.12 -5.18
C ASP A 31 -1.26 -2.74 -4.58
N ARG A 32 -1.13 -1.66 -5.35
CA ARG A 32 -1.64 -0.32 -4.97
C ARG A 32 -3.15 -0.31 -4.76
N ARG A 33 -3.93 -0.86 -5.69
CA ARG A 33 -5.40 -0.95 -5.57
C ARG A 33 -5.82 -1.77 -4.36
N LYS A 34 -5.14 -2.90 -4.12
CA LYS A 34 -5.36 -3.74 -2.93
C LYS A 34 -5.11 -2.95 -1.64
N LYS A 35 -3.99 -2.22 -1.56
CA LYS A 35 -3.67 -1.39 -0.39
C LYS A 35 -4.75 -0.33 -0.16
N SER A 36 -5.13 0.42 -1.20
CA SER A 36 -6.17 1.46 -1.08
C SER A 36 -7.54 0.90 -0.70
N LEU A 37 -7.92 -0.27 -1.22
CA LEU A 37 -9.19 -0.90 -0.88
C LEU A 37 -9.25 -1.26 0.61
N ILE A 38 -8.18 -1.89 1.12
CA ILE A 38 -8.11 -2.25 2.55
C ILE A 38 -8.10 -0.99 3.41
N HIS A 39 -7.38 0.06 3.00
CA HIS A 39 -7.36 1.33 3.72
C HIS A 39 -8.75 1.97 3.83
N LYS A 40 -9.52 1.99 2.73
CA LYS A 40 -10.89 2.51 2.74
C LYS A 40 -11.82 1.69 3.62
N ALA A 41 -11.65 0.37 3.65
CA ALA A 41 -12.41 -0.48 4.56
C ALA A 41 -12.09 -0.15 6.02
N TYR A 42 -10.80 0.03 6.34
CA TYR A 42 -10.36 0.48 7.66
C TYR A 42 -10.96 1.84 8.05
N GLU A 43 -10.82 2.87 7.20
CA GLU A 43 -11.40 4.20 7.41
C GLU A 43 -12.91 4.13 7.66
N TYR A 44 -13.63 3.36 6.85
CA TYR A 44 -15.07 3.20 7.00
C TYR A 44 -15.45 2.53 8.33
N SER A 45 -14.69 1.51 8.78
CA SER A 45 -14.94 0.89 10.09
C SER A 45 -14.83 1.90 11.22
N LYS A 46 -13.83 2.80 11.19
CA LYS A 46 -13.63 3.82 12.23
C LYS A 46 -14.64 4.95 12.15
N LEU A 47 -15.02 5.38 10.94
CA LEU A 47 -15.99 6.46 10.75
C LEU A 47 -17.41 6.05 11.15
N CYS A 48 -17.79 4.79 10.92
CA CYS A 48 -19.16 4.32 11.12
C CYS A 48 -19.32 3.30 12.25
N ASP A 49 -18.25 3.00 13.00
CA ASP A 49 -18.20 1.93 14.01
C ASP A 49 -18.78 0.61 13.48
N ALA A 50 -18.35 0.24 12.27
CA ALA A 50 -18.87 -0.88 11.53
C ALA A 50 -17.91 -2.08 11.57
N ASP A 51 -18.44 -3.26 11.92
CA ASP A 51 -17.70 -4.53 11.83
C ASP A 51 -17.52 -4.94 10.37
N ILE A 52 -16.27 -4.95 9.88
CA ILE A 52 -15.95 -5.22 8.46
C ILE A 52 -15.02 -6.42 8.31
N TYR A 53 -15.35 -7.29 7.35
CA TYR A 53 -14.49 -8.35 6.85
C TYR A 53 -14.31 -8.26 5.34
N LEU A 54 -13.05 -8.31 4.89
CA LEU A 54 -12.70 -8.27 3.47
C LEU A 54 -11.78 -9.45 3.12
N GLY A 55 -12.27 -10.37 2.29
CA GLY A 55 -11.48 -11.48 1.73
C GLY A 55 -11.15 -11.27 0.26
N ILE A 56 -9.88 -11.32 -0.11
CA ILE A 56 -9.39 -11.17 -1.48
C ILE A 56 -8.65 -12.43 -1.89
N ARG A 57 -9.19 -13.19 -2.84
CA ARG A 57 -8.52 -14.35 -3.44
C ARG A 57 -8.04 -14.02 -4.85
N LEU A 58 -6.74 -14.09 -5.08
CA LEU A 58 -6.17 -14.02 -6.43
C LEU A 58 -6.40 -15.38 -7.10
N ARG A 59 -7.16 -15.41 -8.19
CA ARG A 59 -7.47 -16.65 -8.92
C ARG A 59 -6.20 -17.28 -9.51
N ASP A 60 -5.30 -16.45 -10.02
CA ASP A 60 -4.09 -16.90 -10.71
C ASP A 60 -3.08 -17.60 -9.77
N SER A 61 -2.92 -17.08 -8.54
CA SER A 61 -1.96 -17.63 -7.57
C SER A 61 -2.60 -18.42 -6.44
N GLY A 62 -3.94 -18.46 -6.39
CA GLY A 62 -4.70 -18.97 -5.26
C GLY A 62 -4.54 -18.16 -3.96
N GLN A 63 -3.65 -17.16 -3.91
CA GLN A 63 -3.30 -16.47 -2.68
C GLN A 63 -4.48 -15.67 -2.13
N VAL A 64 -4.73 -15.86 -0.84
CA VAL A 64 -5.79 -15.16 -0.10
C VAL A 64 -5.15 -14.08 0.78
N THR A 65 -5.69 -12.86 0.71
CA THR A 65 -5.43 -11.79 1.67
C THR A 65 -6.75 -11.47 2.36
N THR A 66 -6.75 -11.42 3.69
CA THR A 66 -7.90 -11.03 4.50
C THR A 66 -7.60 -9.75 5.24
N PHE A 67 -8.64 -8.95 5.47
CA PHE A 67 -8.64 -7.83 6.38
C PHE A 67 -9.85 -7.95 7.28
N GLN A 68 -9.62 -7.72 8.56
CA GLN A 68 -10.60 -7.89 9.61
C GLN A 68 -10.54 -6.68 10.56
N ALA A 69 -11.65 -5.97 10.66
CA ALA A 69 -11.87 -4.86 11.57
C ALA A 69 -13.20 -5.08 12.31
N ASP A 70 -13.20 -6.04 13.22
CA ASP A 70 -14.31 -6.39 14.08
C ASP A 70 -13.80 -6.71 15.50
N PRO A 71 -13.84 -5.76 16.45
CA PRO A 71 -13.42 -6.03 17.82
C PRO A 71 -14.24 -7.14 18.49
N THR A 72 -15.46 -7.38 18.00
CA THR A 72 -16.38 -8.41 18.48
C THR A 72 -16.04 -9.82 18.00
N GLY A 73 -15.21 -9.95 16.96
CA GLY A 73 -14.88 -11.24 16.33
C GLY A 73 -16.07 -11.91 15.64
N PHE A 74 -17.12 -11.16 15.25
CA PHE A 74 -18.28 -11.68 14.53
C PHE A 74 -17.89 -12.47 13.26
N TRP A 75 -16.82 -12.05 12.58
CA TRP A 75 -16.33 -12.66 11.35
C TRP A 75 -15.25 -13.74 11.58
N SER A 76 -14.90 -14.06 12.83
CA SER A 76 -13.87 -15.07 13.19
C SER A 76 -14.10 -16.46 12.60
N ARG A 77 -15.36 -16.87 12.39
CA ARG A 77 -15.67 -18.15 11.72
C ARG A 77 -15.16 -18.25 10.29
N PHE A 78 -14.89 -17.12 9.63
CA PHE A 78 -14.37 -17.10 8.26
C PHE A 78 -12.86 -17.24 8.23
N SER A 79 -12.16 -16.83 9.30
CA SER A 79 -10.71 -17.00 9.40
C SER A 79 -10.32 -18.45 9.75
N SER A 80 -11.15 -19.18 10.51
CA SER A 80 -10.89 -20.60 10.83
C SER A 80 -10.88 -21.49 9.58
N HIS A 81 -11.74 -21.22 8.60
CA HIS A 81 -11.75 -21.94 7.32
C HIS A 81 -10.45 -21.75 6.51
N LEU A 82 -9.67 -20.72 6.84
CA LEU A 82 -8.43 -20.38 6.14
C LEU A 82 -7.18 -20.99 6.78
N GLU A 83 -7.28 -21.59 7.97
CA GLU A 83 -6.14 -22.20 8.69
C GLU A 83 -5.48 -23.35 7.90
N GLY A 84 -6.28 -24.13 7.16
CA GLY A 84 -5.78 -25.23 6.32
C GLY A 84 -5.49 -24.84 4.86
N TYR A 85 -5.60 -23.56 4.49
CA TYR A 85 -5.54 -23.14 3.09
C TYR A 85 -4.09 -22.96 2.59
N TYR A 86 -3.81 -23.38 1.34
CA TYR A 86 -2.52 -23.18 0.67
C TYR A 86 -2.67 -22.37 -0.62
N PRO A 87 -1.82 -21.35 -0.87
CA PRO A 87 -0.72 -20.85 -0.04
C PRO A 87 -1.21 -20.15 1.24
N ARG A 88 -0.35 -20.07 2.27
CA ARG A 88 -0.70 -19.48 3.58
C ARG A 88 -1.37 -18.10 3.39
N PRO A 89 -2.61 -17.92 3.85
CA PRO A 89 -3.31 -16.65 3.74
C PRO A 89 -2.59 -15.54 4.51
N VAL A 90 -2.59 -14.33 3.95
CA VAL A 90 -2.08 -13.12 4.61
C VAL A 90 -3.24 -12.48 5.35
N GLN A 91 -3.14 -12.35 6.67
CA GLN A 91 -4.16 -11.69 7.49
C GLN A 91 -3.73 -10.27 7.82
N LYS A 92 -4.70 -9.36 7.85
CA LYS A 92 -4.53 -7.97 8.28
C LYS A 92 -5.61 -7.61 9.27
N THR A 93 -5.22 -6.85 10.28
CA THR A 93 -6.08 -6.33 11.33
C THR A 93 -6.03 -4.81 11.33
N ASP A 94 -6.98 -4.18 12.01
CA ASP A 94 -6.98 -2.74 12.30
C ASP A 94 -5.66 -2.26 12.93
N LYS A 95 -5.05 -3.06 13.80
CA LYS A 95 -3.74 -2.76 14.43
C LYS A 95 -2.61 -2.53 13.42
N ASP A 96 -2.66 -3.20 12.27
CA ASP A 96 -1.65 -3.01 11.21
C ASP A 96 -1.73 -1.62 10.54
N PHE A 97 -2.81 -0.87 10.78
CA PHE A 97 -3.05 0.46 10.25
C PHE A 97 -2.84 1.55 11.30
N ASP A 98 -3.15 1.29 12.56
CA ASP A 98 -2.89 2.21 13.67
C ASP A 98 -1.39 2.55 13.79
N GLU A 99 -0.51 1.58 13.57
CA GLU A 99 0.95 1.77 13.61
C GLU A 99 1.48 2.67 12.47
N LEU A 100 0.73 2.79 11.37
CA LEU A 100 1.08 3.65 10.24
C LEU A 100 0.59 5.11 10.44
N ALA A 101 -0.51 5.31 11.17
CA ALA A 101 -1.08 6.63 11.39
C ALA A 101 -0.26 7.49 12.39
N ALA A 102 0.46 6.86 13.32
CA ALA A 102 1.31 7.56 14.29
C ALA A 102 2.52 8.29 13.67
N GLY A 103 2.83 8.05 12.39
CA GLY A 103 3.94 8.67 11.66
C GLY A 103 3.57 9.88 10.78
N GLU A 104 2.30 10.22 10.63
CA GLU A 104 1.83 11.24 9.66
C GLU A 104 1.17 12.49 10.29
N SER A 105 1.27 12.67 11.62
CA SER A 105 0.66 13.82 12.32
C SER A 105 1.58 15.05 12.43
N ALA A 106 2.29 15.42 11.38
CA ALA A 106 3.02 16.69 11.33
C ALA A 106 3.01 17.29 9.92
N GLY A 107 2.21 18.35 9.74
CA GLY A 107 2.33 19.31 8.63
C GLY A 107 1.20 19.25 7.62
N GLU A 108 0.19 20.10 7.79
CA GLU A 108 0.00 21.32 6.99
C GLU A 108 -1.48 21.72 7.10
N GLU A 109 -1.77 22.63 8.03
CA GLU A 109 -2.97 23.46 7.98
C GLU A 109 -2.79 24.48 6.85
N ASP A 110 -3.62 24.45 5.81
CA ASP A 110 -3.68 25.56 4.87
C ASP A 110 -5.11 26.11 4.69
N LYS A 111 -5.38 27.09 5.55
CA LYS A 111 -6.08 28.36 5.33
C LYS A 111 -7.17 28.39 4.26
N ILE A 112 -8.41 28.30 4.76
CA ILE A 112 -9.57 28.93 4.14
C ILE A 112 -9.31 30.45 4.08
N LYS A 113 -9.30 31.02 2.87
CA LYS A 113 -9.54 32.45 2.66
C LYS A 113 -10.89 32.62 1.97
N PRO A 114 -11.82 33.42 2.51
CA PRO A 114 -13.02 33.83 1.78
C PRO A 114 -12.61 34.90 0.77
N LEU A 115 -12.88 34.67 -0.52
CA LEU A 115 -12.79 35.73 -1.52
C LEU A 115 -14.19 36.33 -1.68
N GLU A 116 -14.35 37.53 -1.12
CA GLU A 116 -15.51 38.38 -1.34
C GLU A 116 -15.50 38.89 -2.79
N ASP A 117 -16.46 38.48 -3.61
CA ASP A 117 -16.74 39.14 -4.88
C ASP A 117 -17.48 40.45 -4.61
N LYS A 118 -16.74 41.56 -4.65
CA LYS A 118 -17.31 42.90 -4.68
C LYS A 118 -17.19 43.49 -6.09
N ALA A 119 -18.39 43.62 -6.68
CA ALA A 119 -18.86 44.68 -7.57
C ALA A 119 -18.21 44.75 -8.97
N VAL A 120 -18.82 45.31 -10.02
CA VAL A 120 -19.78 46.43 -10.12
C VAL A 120 -20.59 46.23 -11.42
N LEU A 121 -21.79 46.82 -11.45
CA LEU A 121 -22.64 47.15 -12.60
C LEU A 121 -21.89 47.62 -13.87
#